data_AF-A0A382XFE9-F1
#
_entry.id   AF-A0A382XFE9-F1
#
_cell.length_a   1.000
_cell.length_b   1.000
_cell.length_c   1.000
_cell.angle_alpha   90.00
_cell.angle_beta   90.00
_cell.angle_gamma   90.00
#
_symmetry.space_group_name_H-M   'P 1'
#
loop_
_entity.id
_entity.type
_entity.pdbx_description
1 polymer ?
#
loop_
_entity_poly.entity_id
_entity_poly.type
_entity_poly.pdbx_seq_one_letter_code
_entity_poly.pdbx_strand_id
1 'polypeptide(L)' 'VNKQIRLILPILACMGCTTPVVDAPPNIVLIYVDDLGWKDLGVQGSRYYETPNLDRLAIEGIR' A
#
# COMPACT_ATOMS: atom_id res chain seq x y z
N VAL A 1 -38.75 35.50 5.68
CA VAL A 1 -37.81 34.52 5.06
C VAL A 1 -37.30 33.60 6.15
N ASN A 2 -37.68 32.32 6.10
CA ASN A 2 -37.75 31.43 7.24
C ASN A 2 -36.36 30.96 7.72
N LYS A 3 -36.13 31.02 9.04
CA LYS A 3 -34.89 30.63 9.74
C LYS A 3 -34.42 29.20 9.40
N GLN A 4 -35.35 28.32 9.03
CA GLN A 4 -35.09 26.93 8.61
C GLN A 4 -34.28 26.82 7.30
N ILE A 5 -34.42 27.77 6.37
CA ILE A 5 -33.73 27.74 5.07
C ILE A 5 -32.23 28.08 5.22
N ARG A 6 -31.86 28.89 6.23
CA ARG A 6 -30.46 29.24 6.50
C ARG A 6 -29.65 28.10 7.13
N LEU A 7 -30.30 27.12 7.76
CA LEU A 7 -29.63 26.01 8.46
C LEU A 7 -29.35 24.80 7.57
N ILE A 8 -30.10 24.62 6.48
CA ILE A 8 -29.93 23.51 5.50
C ILE A 8 -28.84 23.82 4.45
N LEU A 9 -28.59 25.10 4.17
CA LEU A 9 -27.67 25.56 3.13
C LEU A 9 -26.19 25.15 3.31
N PRO A 10 -25.60 25.07 4.52
CA PRO A 10 -24.19 24.66 4.66
C PRO A 10 -24.01 23.14 4.58
N ILE A 11 -25.04 22.35 4.91
CA ILE A 11 -24.99 20.87 4.87
C ILE A 11 -24.96 20.39 3.42
N LEU A 12 -25.73 21.05 2.54
CA LEU A 12 -25.76 20.71 1.12
C LEU A 12 -24.46 21.07 0.38
N ALA A 13 -23.72 22.06 0.88
CA ALA A 13 -22.44 22.48 0.30
C ALA A 13 -21.28 21.50 0.61
N CYS A 14 -21.35 20.72 1.69
CA CYS A 14 -20.32 19.73 2.05
C CYS A 14 -20.43 18.41 1.26
N MET A 15 -21.52 18.16 0.55
CA MET A 15 -21.73 16.90 -0.20
C MET A 15 -21.23 16.96 -1.66
N GLY A 16 -20.70 18.09 -2.12
CA GLY A 16 -20.41 18.33 -3.54
C GLY A 16 -19.00 17.98 -4.03
N CYS A 17 -18.07 17.55 -3.17
CA CYS A 17 -16.68 17.31 -3.56
C CYS A 17 -16.27 15.84 -3.33
N THR A 18 -16.71 14.95 -4.21
CA THR A 18 -16.10 13.64 -4.38
C THR A 18 -15.31 13.66 -5.69
N THR A 19 -14.04 14.04 -5.62
CA THR A 19 -13.11 13.78 -6.72
C THR A 19 -12.98 12.27 -6.89
N PRO A 20 -13.18 11.72 -8.09
CA PRO A 20 -12.93 10.30 -8.30
C PRO A 20 -11.45 10.04 -8.04
N VAL A 21 -11.17 9.21 -7.05
CA VAL A 21 -9.85 8.62 -6.90
C VAL A 21 -9.69 7.69 -8.09
N VAL A 22 -8.94 8.13 -9.09
CA VAL A 22 -8.55 7.26 -10.20
C VAL A 22 -7.49 6.34 -9.63
N ASP A 23 -7.85 5.08 -9.40
CA ASP A 23 -6.90 4.04 -9.03
C ASP A 23 -5.87 3.91 -10.17
N ALA A 24 -4.70 4.51 -9.95
CA ALA A 24 -3.58 4.34 -10.87
C ALA A 24 -3.19 2.86 -10.89
N PRO A 25 -2.81 2.30 -12.05
CA PRO A 25 -2.30 0.95 -12.09
C PRO A 25 -1.09 0.83 -11.16
N PRO A 26 -0.93 -0.31 -10.46
CA PRO A 26 0.21 -0.51 -9.58
C PRO A 26 1.52 -0.51 -10.38
N ASN A 27 2.58 -0.01 -9.77
CA ASN A 27 3.93 -0.18 -10.32
C ASN A 27 4.40 -1.62 -10.07
N ILE A 28 4.94 -2.26 -11.11
CA ILE A 28 5.47 -3.63 -11.01
C ILE A 28 7.00 -3.55 -11.04
N VAL A 29 7.65 -4.04 -9.98
CA VAL A 29 9.11 -4.14 -9.89
C VAL A 29 9.48 -5.62 -9.84
N LEU A 30 10.15 -6.13 -10.87
CA LEU A 30 10.67 -7.49 -10.92
C LEU A 30 12.14 -7.49 -10.48
N ILE A 31 12.42 -8.21 -9.39
CA ILE A 31 13.78 -8.45 -8.92
C ILE A 31 14.10 -9.91 -9.23
N TYR A 32 15.07 -10.14 -10.11
CA TYR A 32 15.55 -11.47 -10.49
C TYR A 32 17.01 -11.60 -10.09
N VAL A 33 17.35 -12.73 -9.47
CA VAL A 33 18.70 -13.02 -8.97
C VAL A 33 19.14 -14.35 -9.54
N ASP A 34 20.35 -14.37 -10.10
CA ASP A 34 20.97 -15.57 -10.64
C ASP A 34 21.59 -16.41 -9.51
N ASP A 35 21.50 -17.74 -9.61
CA ASP A 35 22.09 -18.71 -8.68
C ASP A 35 21.83 -18.48 -7.17
N LEU A 36 20.70 -17.87 -6.81
CA LEU A 36 20.33 -17.72 -5.39
C LEU A 36 19.89 -19.07 -4.81
N GLY A 37 20.66 -19.58 -3.86
CA GLY A 37 20.39 -20.84 -3.18
C GLY A 37 19.20 -20.75 -2.23
N TRP A 38 18.48 -21.87 -2.08
CA TRP A 38 17.29 -21.96 -1.20
C TRP A 38 17.57 -21.67 0.28
N LYS A 39 18.82 -21.76 0.73
CA LYS A 39 19.19 -21.53 2.14
C LYS A 39 19.95 -20.23 2.36
N ASP A 40 20.02 -19.38 1.34
CA ASP A 40 20.87 -18.19 1.41
C ASP A 40 20.17 -17.03 2.13
N LEU A 41 18.84 -16.97 2.13
CA LEU A 41 18.08 -15.90 2.79
C LEU A 41 17.84 -16.17 4.28
N GLY A 42 17.82 -15.10 5.09
CA GLY A 42 17.49 -15.14 6.51
C GLY A 42 16.11 -15.76 6.76
N VAL A 43 15.09 -15.37 5.98
CA VAL A 43 13.75 -15.95 6.03
C VAL A 43 13.71 -17.45 5.67
N GLN A 44 14.72 -17.96 4.97
CA GLN A 44 14.89 -19.39 4.68
C GLN A 44 15.73 -20.13 5.74
N GLY A 45 16.16 -19.44 6.79
CA GLY A 45 16.92 -20.00 7.91
C GLY A 45 18.44 -19.85 7.78
N SER A 46 18.92 -19.02 6.86
CA SER A 46 20.34 -18.66 6.79
C SER A 46 20.80 -18.04 8.11
N ARG A 47 21.92 -18.54 8.65
CA ARG A 47 22.60 -17.93 9.82
C ARG A 47 23.90 -17.21 9.43
N TYR A 48 24.23 -17.24 8.14
CA TYR A 48 25.49 -16.72 7.62
C TYR A 48 25.29 -15.39 6.90
N TYR A 49 24.22 -15.28 6.09
CA TYR A 49 23.88 -14.06 5.36
C TYR A 49 22.72 -13.33 6.04
N GLU A 50 22.90 -12.03 6.23
CA GLU A 50 21.84 -11.14 6.71
C GLU A 50 21.10 -10.53 5.53
N THR A 51 19.79 -10.74 5.43
CA THR A 51 18.96 -10.24 4.33
C THR A 51 17.76 -9.42 4.82
N PRO A 52 17.96 -8.41 5.69
CA PRO A 52 16.87 -7.76 6.44
C PRO A 52 15.79 -7.13 5.54
N ASN A 53 16.16 -6.65 4.35
CA ASN A 53 15.20 -6.10 3.39
C ASN A 53 14.34 -7.18 2.73
N LEU A 54 14.92 -8.32 2.34
CA LEU A 54 14.18 -9.44 1.76
C LEU A 54 13.34 -10.16 2.83
N ASP A 55 13.86 -10.25 4.05
CA ASP A 55 13.14 -10.82 5.19
C ASP A 55 11.89 -9.99 5.51
N ARG A 56 12.03 -8.66 5.54
CA ARG A 56 10.89 -7.74 5.71
C ARG A 56 9.88 -7.86 4.57
N LEU A 57 10.35 -7.92 3.32
CA LEU A 57 9.47 -8.11 2.15
C LEU A 57 8.69 -9.43 2.22
N ALA A 58 9.30 -10.51 2.71
CA ALA A 58 8.64 -11.79 2.89
C ALA A 58 7.60 -11.78 4.02
N ILE A 59 7.81 -10.98 5.07
CA ILE A 59 6.84 -10.80 6.18
C ILE A 59 5.65 -9.95 5.74
N GLU A 60 5.89 -8.88 4.99
CA GLU A 60 4.86 -7.96 4.50
C GLU A 60 4.08 -8.53 3.29
N GLY A 61 4.61 -9.55 2.64
CA GLY A 61 4.08 -10.15 1.42
C GLY A 61 3.64 -11.61 1.58
N ILE A 62 3.82 -12.36 0.49
CA ILE A 62 3.55 -13.79 0.41
C ILE A 62 4.87 -14.49 0.10
N ARG A 63 5.11 -15.64 0.74
CA ARG A 63 6.28 -16.48 0.52
C ARG A 63 5.88 -17.94 0.35
#